data_AF-A0A1V3XIJ3-F1
#
_entry.id   AF-A0A1V3XIJ3-F1
#
_cell.length_a   1.000
_cell.length_b   1.000
_cell.length_c   1.000
_cell.angle_alpha   90.00
_cell.angle_beta   90.00
_cell.angle_gamma   90.00
#
_symmetry.space_group_name_H-M   'P 1'
#
loop_
_entity.id
_entity.type
_entity.pdbx_description
1 polymer ?
#
loop_
_entity_poly.entity_id
_entity_poly.type
_entity_poly.pdbx_seq_one_letter_code
_entity_poly.pdbx_strand_id
1 'polypeptide(L)'
;MAERVASLVPGAVLLELPTMAHSALDFREPAALAIAEAVCRGEHNRLADQVPMLDAMPPRAPVRLLWKAIDMAAAAEAAVLPARRQVGQVSPA
;
A
#
# COMPACT_ATOMS: atom_id res chain seq x y z
N MET A 1 -8.52 -8.95 10.92
CA MET A 1 -9.30 -9.72 9.91
C MET A 1 -8.43 -10.69 9.13
N ALA A 2 -7.34 -10.23 8.50
CA ALA A 2 -6.44 -11.10 7.71
C ALA A 2 -5.89 -12.31 8.50
N GLU A 3 -5.42 -12.11 9.73
CA GLU A 3 -4.97 -13.19 10.64
C GLU A 3 -6.04 -14.26 10.86
N ARG A 4 -7.30 -13.84 11.05
CA ARG A 4 -8.41 -14.77 11.25
C ARG A 4 -8.66 -15.60 9.99
N VAL A 5 -8.63 -14.97 8.81
CA VAL A 5 -8.76 -15.69 7.53
C VAL A 5 -7.60 -16.68 7.35
N ALA A 6 -6.36 -16.26 7.59
CA ALA A 6 -5.19 -17.13 7.51
C ALA A 6 -5.29 -18.34 8.45
N SER A 7 -5.83 -18.15 9.67
CA SER A 7 -6.03 -19.25 10.63
C SER A 7 -7.04 -20.31 10.18
N LEU A 8 -7.91 -19.99 9.21
CA LEU A 8 -8.96 -20.89 8.70
C LEU A 8 -8.53 -21.64 7.44
N VAL A 9 -7.50 -21.18 6.74
CA VAL A 9 -7.05 -21.74 5.46
C VAL A 9 -5.79 -22.58 5.70
N PRO A 10 -5.83 -23.91 5.47
CA PRO A 10 -4.66 -24.76 5.62
C PRO A 10 -3.52 -24.33 4.69
N GLY A 11 -2.31 -24.19 5.25
CA GLY A 11 -1.13 -23.79 4.48
C GLY A 11 -1.13 -22.33 4.03
N ALA A 12 -2.03 -21.49 4.56
CA ALA A 12 -1.99 -20.06 4.28
C ALA A 12 -0.71 -19.41 4.81
N VAL A 13 -0.15 -18.51 3.99
CA VAL A 13 0.98 -17.66 4.36
C VAL A 13 0.46 -16.24 4.46
N LEU A 14 0.56 -15.65 5.64
CA LEU A 14 0.23 -14.25 5.88
C LEU A 14 1.45 -13.38 5.56
N LEU A 15 1.30 -12.44 4.62
CA LEU A 15 2.33 -11.48 4.24
C LEU A 15 1.90 -10.09 4.70
N GLU A 16 2.73 -9.43 5.50
CA GLU A 16 2.53 -8.03 5.88
C GLU A 16 3.33 -7.14 4.93
N LEU A 17 2.65 -6.37 4.09
CA LEU A 17 3.27 -5.47 3.11
C LEU A 17 2.88 -4.02 3.46
N PRO A 18 3.64 -3.32 4.32
CA PRO A 18 3.27 -1.99 4.83
C PRO A 18 3.01 -0.93 3.77
N THR A 19 3.68 -1.01 2.62
CA THR A 19 3.51 -0.03 1.52
C THR A 19 2.34 -0.34 0.59
N MET A 20 1.62 -1.44 0.85
CA MET A 20 0.50 -1.91 0.05
C MET A 20 -0.79 -1.18 0.45
N ALA A 21 -1.46 -0.58 -0.53
CA ALA A 21 -2.81 -0.03 -0.34
C ALA A 21 -3.88 -1.12 -0.52
N HIS A 22 -5.15 -0.73 -0.66
CA HIS A 22 -6.29 -1.65 -0.70
C HIS A 22 -6.24 -2.70 -1.83
N SER A 23 -5.49 -2.44 -2.91
CA SER A 23 -5.36 -3.35 -4.06
C SER A 23 -3.90 -3.62 -4.40
N ALA A 24 -3.50 -4.89 -4.26
CA ALA A 24 -2.17 -5.38 -4.66
C ALA A 24 -1.84 -5.00 -6.10
N LEU A 25 -2.78 -5.26 -6.99
CA LEU A 25 -2.59 -5.16 -8.43
C LEU A 25 -2.58 -3.70 -8.90
N ASP A 26 -3.31 -2.81 -8.22
CA ASP A 26 -3.37 -1.41 -8.63
C ASP A 26 -2.13 -0.64 -8.17
N PHE A 27 -1.67 -0.88 -6.94
CA PHE A 27 -0.64 -0.06 -6.31
C PHE A 27 0.74 -0.72 -6.27
N ARG A 28 0.80 -2.05 -6.31
CA ARG A 28 2.02 -2.85 -6.13
C ARG A 28 2.08 -4.02 -7.11
N GLU A 29 1.64 -3.81 -8.36
CA GLU A 29 1.55 -4.86 -9.40
C GLU A 29 2.77 -5.78 -9.46
N PRO A 30 4.04 -5.30 -9.49
CA PRO A 30 5.18 -6.20 -9.60
C PRO A 30 5.27 -7.19 -8.45
N ALA A 31 5.02 -6.73 -7.22
CA ALA A 31 4.96 -7.61 -6.04
C ALA A 31 3.77 -8.56 -6.11
N ALA A 32 2.60 -8.08 -6.56
CA ALA A 32 1.40 -8.90 -6.71
C ALA A 32 1.60 -10.05 -7.72
N LEU A 33 2.23 -9.76 -8.86
CA LEU A 33 2.54 -10.75 -9.89
C LEU A 33 3.61 -11.73 -9.43
N ALA A 34 4.66 -11.26 -8.75
CA ALA A 34 5.68 -12.14 -8.17
C ALA A 34 5.09 -13.11 -7.12
N ILE A 35 4.19 -12.62 -6.26
CA ILE A 35 3.46 -13.45 -5.30
C ILE A 35 2.59 -14.49 -6.03
N ALA A 36 1.80 -14.06 -7.03
CA ALA A 36 0.96 -14.96 -7.80
C ALA A 36 1.78 -16.03 -8.53
N GLU A 37 2.92 -15.66 -9.11
CA GLU A 37 3.84 -16.60 -9.76
C GLU A 37 4.40 -17.63 -8.77
N ALA A 38 4.86 -17.20 -7.60
CA ALA A 38 5.34 -18.12 -6.56
C ALA A 38 4.24 -19.08 -6.10
N VAL A 39 2.99 -18.62 -5.99
CA VAL A 39 1.83 -19.47 -5.69
C VAL A 39 1.60 -20.49 -6.80
N CYS A 40 1.59 -20.07 -8.06
CA CYS A 40 1.42 -20.96 -9.23
C CYS A 40 2.52 -22.01 -9.33
N ARG A 41 3.74 -21.70 -8.87
CA ARG A 41 4.87 -22.63 -8.82
C ARG A 41 4.90 -23.52 -7.57
N GLY A 42 3.96 -23.33 -6.63
CA GLY A 42 3.93 -24.07 -5.37
C GLY A 42 4.98 -23.62 -4.34
N GLU A 43 5.57 -22.44 -4.53
CA GLU A 43 6.68 -21.91 -3.73
C GLU A 43 6.23 -20.88 -2.67
N HIS A 44 4.92 -20.75 -2.45
CA HIS A 44 4.34 -19.74 -1.56
C HIS A 44 4.88 -19.76 -0.12
N ASN A 45 5.34 -20.92 0.38
CA ASN A 45 5.97 -21.05 1.69
C ASN A 45 7.26 -20.21 1.85
N ARG A 46 7.93 -19.86 0.74
CA ARG A 46 9.14 -19.03 0.75
C ARG A 46 8.85 -17.53 0.75
N LEU A 47 7.59 -17.13 0.54
CA LEU A 47 7.22 -15.72 0.42
C LEU A 47 7.39 -14.95 1.73
N ALA A 48 7.24 -15.61 2.88
CA ALA A 48 7.39 -14.96 4.19
C ALA A 48 8.79 -14.36 4.38
N ASP A 49 9.83 -15.06 3.92
CA ASP A 49 11.22 -14.60 3.98
C ASP A 49 11.52 -13.48 2.97
N GLN A 50 10.63 -13.29 1.99
CA GLN A 50 10.79 -12.33 0.89
C GLN A 50 9.99 -11.05 1.11
N VAL A 51 9.24 -10.94 2.21
CA VAL A 51 8.37 -9.79 2.51
C VAL A 51 9.08 -8.44 2.35
N PRO A 52 10.29 -8.20 2.92
CA PRO A 52 10.96 -6.91 2.76
C PRO A 52 11.31 -6.60 1.30
N MET A 53 11.68 -7.62 0.52
CA MET A 53 12.00 -7.48 -0.89
C MET A 53 10.73 -7.15 -1.70
N LEU A 54 9.64 -7.88 -1.46
CA LEU A 54 8.35 -7.65 -2.11
C LEU A 54 7.79 -6.26 -1.77
N ASP A 55 7.91 -5.83 -0.52
CA ASP A 55 7.50 -4.50 -0.06
C ASP A 55 8.47 -3.37 -0.48
N ALA A 56 9.66 -3.70 -1.00
CA ALA A 56 10.57 -2.73 -1.61
C ALA A 56 10.39 -2.60 -3.13
N MET A 57 9.66 -3.51 -3.79
CA MET A 57 9.50 -3.46 -5.25
C MET A 57 8.84 -2.15 -5.71
N PRO A 58 9.40 -1.44 -6.69
CA PRO A 58 8.85 -0.16 -7.12
C PRO A 58 7.47 -0.38 -7.77
N PRO A 59 6.47 0.46 -7.47
CA PRO A 59 5.22 0.48 -8.22
C PRO A 59 5.46 0.77 -9.71
N ARG A 60 4.52 0.35 -10.56
CA ARG A 60 4.53 0.66 -11.99
C ARG A 60 4.69 2.18 -12.22
N ALA A 61 5.42 2.53 -13.29
CA ALA A 61 5.74 3.93 -13.59
C ALA A 61 4.51 4.86 -13.64
N PRO A 62 3.35 4.47 -14.21
CA PRO A 62 2.16 5.31 -14.20
C PRO A 62 1.65 5.65 -12.79
N VAL A 63 1.66 4.69 -11.87
CA VAL A 63 1.21 4.90 -10.47
C VAL A 63 2.17 5.83 -9.74
N ARG A 64 3.48 5.64 -9.93
CA ARG A 64 4.49 6.56 -9.38
C ARG A 64 4.31 7.98 -9.91
N LEU A 65 4.03 8.12 -11.20
CA LEU A 65 3.79 9.43 -11.82
C LEU A 65 2.53 10.08 -11.27
N LEU A 66 1.44 9.32 -11.12
CA LEU A 66 0.19 9.79 -10.52
C LEU A 66 0.42 10.31 -9.10
N TRP A 67 1.14 9.56 -8.27
CA TRP A 67 1.48 10.02 -6.91
C TRP A 67 2.22 11.36 -6.97
N LYS A 68 3.23 11.48 -7.83
CA LYS A 68 3.98 12.73 -7.97
C LYS A 68 3.13 13.90 -8.46
N ALA A 69 2.17 13.64 -9.34
CA ALA A 69 1.21 14.65 -9.77
C ALA A 69 0.31 15.10 -8.61
N ILE A 70 -0.13 14.18 -7.76
CA ILE A 70 -0.93 14.49 -6.55
C ILE A 70 -0.10 15.31 -5.55
N ASP A 71 1.14 14.90 -5.26
CA ASP A 71 2.04 15.65 -4.38
C ASP A 71 2.23 17.10 -4.88
N MET A 72 2.43 17.26 -6.19
CA MET A 72 2.60 18.57 -6.82
C MET A 72 1.33 19.42 -6.76
N ALA A 73 0.16 18.82 -7.00
CA ALA A 73 -1.12 19.52 -6.87
C ALA A 73 -1.35 19.99 -5.43
N ALA A 74 -1.12 19.12 -4.44
CA ALA A 74 -1.25 19.46 -3.02
C ALA A 74 -0.28 20.58 -2.60
N ALA A 75 0.96 20.55 -3.09
CA ALA A 75 1.93 21.61 -2.83
C ALA A 75 1.51 22.96 -3.45
N ALA A 76 0.96 22.94 -4.67
CA ALA A 76 0.42 24.13 -5.32
C ALA A 76 -0.79 24.70 -4.58
N GLU A 77 -1.72 23.83 -4.14
CA GLU A 77 -2.87 24.23 -3.32
C GLU A 77 -2.43 24.89 -2.00
N ALA A 78 -1.44 24.31 -1.31
CA ALA A 78 -0.91 24.86 -0.07
C ALA A 78 -0.21 26.21 -0.25
N ALA A 79 0.39 26.47 -1.41
CA ALA A 79 1.06 27.73 -1.71
C ALA A 79 0.10 28.87 -2.09
N VAL A 80 -1.05 28.54 -2.69
CA VAL A 80 -2.00 29.53 -3.22
C VAL A 80 -3.16 29.81 -2.25
N LEU A 81 -3.54 28.84 -1.43
CA LEU A 81 -4.62 29.02 -0.45
C LEU A 81 -4.08 29.69 0.82
N PRO A 82 -4.67 30.79 1.31
CA PRO A 82 -4.33 31.31 2.63
C PRO A 82 -4.63 30.23 3.67
N ALA A 83 -3.70 30.01 4.61
CA ALA A 83 -3.86 29.05 5.70
C ALA A 83 -5.27 29.20 6.27
N ARG A 84 -6.12 28.18 6.12
CA ARG A 84 -7.46 28.20 6.72
C ARG A 84 -7.26 28.46 8.21
N ARG A 85 -7.58 29.68 8.64
CA ARG A 85 -7.66 30.04 10.04
C ARG A 85 -8.67 29.06 10.65
N GLN A 86 -8.23 28.20 11.56
CA GLN A 86 -9.12 27.35 12.34
C GLN A 86 -10.06 28.27 13.11
N VAL A 87 -11.24 28.56 12.55
CA VAL A 87 -12.31 29.22 13.27
C VAL A 87 -13.06 28.12 14.01
N GLY A 88 -12.88 28.08 15.32
CA GLY A 88 -13.74 27.34 16.24
C GLY A 88 -13.04 26.30 17.11
N GLN A 89 -12.16 26.73 18.02
CA GLN A 89 -12.12 26.06 19.31
C GLN A 89 -13.44 26.38 20.02
N VAL A 90 -14.37 25.43 20.06
CA VAL A 90 -15.52 25.50 20.98
C VAL A 90 -15.03 25.05 22.34
N SER A 91 -14.95 26.00 23.28
CA SER A 91 -14.74 25.72 24.71
C SER A 91 -16.02 25.08 25.27
N PRO A 92 -15.93 23.94 25.99
CA PRO A 92 -17.06 23.46 26.77
C PRO A 92 -17.18 24.28 28.06
N ALA A 93 -18.42 24.54 28.47
CA ALA A 93 -18.80 25.05 29.78
C ALA A 93 -19.28 23.88 30.65
#